data_AF-A0A9W9QFP1-F1
#
_entry.id   AF-A0A9W9QFP1-F1
#
_cell.length_a   1.000
_cell.length_b   1.000
_cell.length_c   1.000
_cell.angle_alpha   90.00
_cell.angle_beta   90.00
_cell.angle_gamma   90.00
#
_symmetry.space_group_name_H-M   'P 1'
#
loop_
_entity.id
_entity.type
_entity.pdbx_description
1 polymer ?
#
loop_
_entity_poly.entity_id
_entity_poly.type
_entity_poly.pdbx_seq_one_letter_code
_entity_poly.pdbx_strand_id
1 'polypeptide(L)'
;MDYFGHKSNSTYPLDIDFARSHHIYSLFRQCARHYESRFNAPDTVSAGRFNFALGGITSVFKKSLTLFQRYEIWTRVCYWDDKWVYLISHFVKEGCVKPGSYSDSTTTQTAKNDLHRSSDEDTKDCDEAVLYAVVVSKVVFKEGRKTIPPAVFFESGDLLPEREDEVASGGEHNRLDTVDKEMGGNNNSRLWEAINREKSRGRTTMESIQGLEDGVGLFDKDVQFAFRRY
;
A
#
# COMPACT_ATOMS: atom_id res chain seq x y z
N MET A 1 13.28 24.24 0.88
CA MET A 1 14.65 23.94 1.33
C MET A 1 14.81 24.42 2.75
N ASP A 2 15.71 23.81 3.52
CA ASP A 2 16.11 24.32 4.83
C ASP A 2 17.29 25.30 4.71
N TYR A 3 17.74 25.83 5.85
CA TYR A 3 18.88 26.73 5.94
C TYR A 3 20.21 26.10 5.47
N PHE A 4 20.32 24.77 5.49
CA PHE A 4 21.52 24.03 5.15
C PHE A 4 21.62 23.63 3.68
N GLY A 5 20.70 24.13 2.83
CA GLY A 5 20.70 23.82 1.40
C GLY A 5 20.21 22.40 1.07
N HIS A 6 19.55 21.74 2.02
CA HIS A 6 18.94 20.43 1.80
C HIS A 6 17.41 20.54 1.72
N LYS A 7 16.78 19.49 1.19
CA LYS A 7 15.32 19.35 1.28
C LYS A 7 14.93 19.26 2.75
N SER A 8 14.14 20.23 3.22
CA SER A 8 13.62 20.23 4.59
C SER A 8 12.77 18.97 4.83
N ASN A 9 12.98 18.32 5.97
CA ASN A 9 12.23 17.14 6.41
C ASN A 9 10.72 17.37 6.38
N SER A 10 10.26 18.58 6.65
CA SER A 10 8.84 18.97 6.61
C SER A 10 8.20 18.95 5.22
N THR A 11 8.99 18.86 4.15
CA THR A 11 8.48 18.88 2.77
C THR A 11 8.26 17.48 2.19
N TYR A 12 8.84 16.43 2.77
CA TYR A 12 8.63 15.05 2.31
C TYR A 12 7.14 14.62 2.40
N PRO A 13 6.37 14.96 3.45
CA PRO A 13 4.95 14.64 3.51
C PRO A 13 4.13 15.15 2.32
N LEU A 14 4.48 16.32 1.77
CA LEU A 14 3.78 16.91 0.62
C LEU A 14 3.94 16.06 -0.64
N ASP A 15 5.15 15.57 -0.91
CA ASP A 15 5.39 14.75 -2.10
C ASP A 15 4.71 13.37 -1.95
N ILE A 16 4.63 12.87 -0.71
CA ILE A 16 3.96 11.60 -0.40
C ILE A 16 2.45 11.72 -0.56
N ASP A 17 1.85 12.87 -0.24
CA ASP A 17 0.42 13.11 -0.50
C ASP A 17 0.06 12.86 -1.96
N PHE A 18 0.88 13.36 -2.87
CA PHE A 18 0.70 13.10 -4.30
C PHE A 18 0.92 11.62 -4.63
N ALA A 19 2.06 11.05 -4.22
CA ALA A 19 2.43 9.68 -4.55
C ALA A 19 1.44 8.63 -4.00
N ARG A 20 0.96 8.80 -2.76
CA ARG A 20 0.02 7.88 -2.12
C ARG A 20 -1.38 8.01 -2.70
N SER A 21 -1.83 9.22 -2.99
CA SER A 21 -3.15 9.43 -3.63
C SER A 21 -3.15 8.79 -5.01
N HIS A 22 -2.11 9.05 -5.80
CA HIS A 22 -1.94 8.42 -7.10
C HIS A 22 -1.94 6.90 -7.01
N HIS A 23 -1.14 6.33 -6.10
CA HIS A 23 -1.05 4.88 -5.91
C HIS A 23 -2.39 4.25 -5.48
N ILE A 24 -3.10 4.84 -4.52
CA ILE A 24 -4.40 4.33 -4.07
C ILE A 24 -5.41 4.37 -5.21
N TYR A 25 -5.53 5.49 -5.92
CA TYR A 25 -6.50 5.61 -7.00
C TYR A 25 -6.14 4.75 -8.21
N SER A 26 -4.86 4.60 -8.56
CA SER A 26 -4.46 3.76 -9.68
C SER A 26 -4.66 2.27 -9.38
N LEU A 27 -4.27 1.82 -8.18
CA LEU A 27 -4.35 0.42 -7.77
C LEU A 27 -5.80 -0.01 -7.48
N PHE A 28 -6.57 0.82 -6.78
CA PHE A 28 -7.88 0.43 -6.27
C PHE A 28 -9.07 0.98 -7.08
N ARG A 29 -8.85 1.55 -8.27
CA ARG A 29 -9.94 2.07 -9.12
C ARG A 29 -11.03 1.05 -9.38
N GLN A 30 -10.65 -0.21 -9.61
CA GLN A 30 -11.61 -1.28 -9.91
C GLN A 30 -12.35 -1.69 -8.65
N CYS A 31 -11.65 -1.88 -7.53
CA CYS A 31 -12.26 -2.14 -6.23
C CYS A 31 -13.26 -1.06 -5.84
N ALA A 32 -12.90 0.22 -5.98
CA ALA A 32 -13.80 1.32 -5.66
C ALA A 32 -15.09 1.25 -6.50
N ARG A 33 -14.98 1.01 -7.81
CA ARG A 33 -16.13 0.88 -8.70
C ARG A 33 -17.00 -0.33 -8.37
N HIS A 34 -16.41 -1.49 -8.11
CA HIS A 34 -17.15 -2.71 -7.78
C HIS A 34 -17.77 -2.65 -6.39
N TYR A 35 -17.05 -2.10 -5.40
CA TYR A 35 -17.58 -1.82 -4.06
C TYR A 35 -18.81 -0.90 -4.16
N GLU A 36 -18.68 0.24 -4.84
CA GLU A 36 -19.80 1.17 -5.02
C GLU A 36 -20.98 0.48 -5.74
N SER A 37 -20.74 -0.33 -6.77
CA SER A 37 -21.80 -1.05 -7.48
C SER A 37 -22.47 -2.15 -6.65
N ARG A 38 -21.75 -2.80 -5.73
CA ARG A 38 -22.25 -3.94 -4.94
C ARG A 38 -22.96 -3.49 -3.66
N PHE A 39 -22.50 -2.40 -3.06
CA PHE A 39 -22.96 -1.95 -1.74
C PHE A 39 -23.80 -0.67 -1.76
N ASN A 40 -23.71 0.15 -2.82
CA ASN A 40 -24.59 1.31 -2.94
C ASN A 40 -25.90 0.87 -3.59
N ALA A 41 -27.03 1.07 -2.89
CA ALA A 41 -28.34 0.86 -3.50
C ALA A 41 -28.60 1.94 -4.57
N PRO A 42 -29.22 1.59 -5.70
CA PRO A 42 -29.44 2.53 -6.82
C PRO A 42 -30.29 3.76 -6.45
N ASP A 43 -31.11 3.68 -5.38
CA ASP A 43 -32.00 4.75 -4.92
C ASP A 43 -31.46 5.60 -3.75
N THR A 44 -30.29 5.29 -3.21
CA THR A 44 -29.71 6.07 -2.12
C THR A 44 -28.92 7.27 -2.65
N VAL A 45 -29.58 8.42 -2.78
CA VAL A 45 -28.99 9.73 -3.09
C VAL A 45 -27.85 10.13 -2.12
N SER A 46 -27.70 9.43 -1.00
CA SER A 46 -26.72 9.71 0.06
C SER A 46 -25.56 8.71 0.18
N ALA A 47 -25.46 7.70 -0.69
CA ALA A 47 -24.31 6.78 -0.65
C ALA A 47 -23.02 7.56 -0.98
N GLY A 48 -22.07 7.56 -0.05
CA GLY A 48 -20.82 8.30 -0.21
C GLY A 48 -19.94 7.65 -1.28
N ARG A 49 -19.15 8.46 -1.99
CA ARG A 49 -18.10 7.90 -2.86
C ARG A 49 -16.97 7.32 -2.02
N PHE A 50 -16.29 6.33 -2.58
CA PHE A 50 -15.04 5.83 -2.02
C PHE A 50 -14.06 6.99 -1.84
N ASN A 51 -13.48 7.06 -0.65
CA ASN A 51 -12.39 7.96 -0.31
C ASN A 51 -11.48 7.26 0.71
N PHE A 52 -10.32 7.82 0.97
CA PHE A 52 -9.45 7.39 2.05
C PHE A 52 -9.13 8.59 2.95
N ALA A 53 -8.98 8.33 4.25
CA ALA A 53 -8.54 9.33 5.20
C ALA A 53 -7.20 8.92 5.82
N LEU A 54 -6.32 9.90 6.04
CA LEU A 54 -5.02 9.69 6.66
C LEU A 54 -5.16 9.71 8.19
N GLY A 55 -4.75 8.63 8.85
CA GLY A 55 -4.71 8.54 10.31
C GLY A 55 -3.37 9.01 10.90
N GLY A 56 -2.28 8.85 10.16
CA GLY A 56 -0.95 9.24 10.62
C GLY A 56 0.13 8.91 9.60
N ILE A 57 1.31 9.50 9.80
CA ILE A 57 2.53 9.15 9.07
C ILE A 57 3.71 9.00 10.02
N THR A 58 4.63 8.11 9.68
CA THR A 58 5.92 7.97 10.35
C THR A 58 7.01 8.04 9.30
N SER A 59 7.96 8.96 9.45
CA SER A 59 9.03 9.20 8.47
C SER A 59 10.39 8.94 9.10
N VAL A 60 11.25 8.24 8.37
CA VAL A 60 12.65 8.00 8.72
C VAL A 60 13.53 8.56 7.60
N PHE A 61 14.40 9.50 7.95
CA PHE A 61 15.33 10.12 7.01
C PHE A 61 16.69 9.43 7.12
N LYS A 62 17.20 8.94 5.99
CA LYS A 62 18.46 8.18 5.89
C LYS A 62 19.58 9.02 5.30
N LYS A 63 19.29 9.78 4.25
CA LYS A 63 20.25 10.63 3.54
C LYS A 63 19.59 11.93 3.10
N SER A 64 20.33 13.03 3.16
CA SER A 64 19.84 14.33 2.72
C SER A 64 19.71 14.38 1.19
N LEU A 65 18.65 15.05 0.72
CA LEU A 65 18.46 15.39 -0.69
C LEU A 65 19.03 16.79 -0.93
N THR A 66 19.98 16.91 -1.85
CA THR A 66 20.62 18.17 -2.24
C THR A 66 19.75 18.95 -3.23
N LEU A 67 20.10 20.23 -3.45
CA LEU A 67 19.46 21.08 -4.47
C LEU A 67 19.43 20.41 -5.84
N PHE A 68 18.28 20.51 -6.51
CA PHE A 68 18.03 19.98 -7.86
C PHE A 68 18.26 18.47 -8.02
N GLN A 69 18.42 17.73 -6.93
CA GLN A 69 18.56 16.29 -6.97
C GLN A 69 17.23 15.65 -7.34
N ARG A 70 17.23 14.91 -8.44
CA ARG A 70 16.08 14.11 -8.87
C ARG A 70 15.99 12.85 -8.02
N TYR A 71 14.76 12.49 -7.68
CA TYR A 71 14.43 11.32 -6.88
C TYR A 71 13.09 10.76 -7.36
N GLU A 72 12.86 9.49 -7.04
CA GLU A 72 11.59 8.81 -7.28
C GLU A 72 10.94 8.43 -5.95
N ILE A 73 9.60 8.33 -5.94
CA ILE A 73 8.84 7.87 -4.78
C ILE A 73 8.18 6.53 -5.12
N TRP A 74 8.57 5.52 -4.37
CA TRP A 74 8.16 4.14 -4.58
C TRP A 74 7.19 3.73 -3.49
N THR A 75 5.90 3.71 -3.83
CA THR A 75 4.82 3.40 -2.90
C THR A 75 4.29 1.98 -3.13
N ARG A 76 4.10 1.24 -2.04
CA ARG A 76 3.41 -0.06 -2.05
C ARG A 76 2.52 -0.24 -0.83
N VAL A 77 1.52 -1.09 -0.95
CA VAL A 77 0.78 -1.63 0.21
C VAL A 77 1.72 -2.52 1.01
N CYS A 78 1.90 -2.22 2.29
CA CYS A 78 2.79 -2.98 3.17
C CYS A 78 2.02 -3.98 4.03
N TYR A 79 0.91 -3.57 4.60
CA TYR A 79 0.10 -4.35 5.53
C TYR A 79 -1.31 -3.77 5.61
N TRP A 80 -2.28 -4.56 6.05
CA TRP A 80 -3.60 -4.08 6.44
C TRP A 80 -4.16 -4.92 7.58
N ASP A 81 -4.88 -4.26 8.49
CA ASP A 81 -5.67 -4.91 9.53
C ASP A 81 -7.18 -4.81 9.19
N ASP A 82 -8.04 -4.90 10.20
CA ASP A 82 -9.50 -4.85 10.05
C ASP A 82 -10.03 -3.44 9.70
N LYS A 83 -9.22 -2.39 9.91
CA LYS A 83 -9.61 -0.98 9.76
C LYS A 83 -8.65 -0.18 8.88
N TRP A 84 -7.35 -0.41 9.04
CA TRP A 84 -6.28 0.40 8.48
C TRP A 84 -5.55 -0.34 7.37
N VAL A 85 -5.16 0.42 6.34
CA VAL A 85 -4.17 0.03 5.35
C VAL A 85 -2.91 0.84 5.60
N TYR A 86 -1.77 0.17 5.58
CA TYR A 86 -0.46 0.76 5.77
C TYR A 86 0.27 0.78 4.44
N LEU A 87 0.56 1.97 3.93
CA LEU A 87 1.39 2.17 2.76
C LEU A 87 2.81 2.49 3.18
N ILE A 88 3.79 1.96 2.44
CA ILE A 88 5.19 2.33 2.61
C ILE A 88 5.69 2.99 1.33
N SER A 89 6.25 4.18 1.48
CA SER A 89 6.80 5.02 0.42
C SER A 89 8.30 5.19 0.64
N HIS A 90 9.10 4.85 -0.37
CA HIS A 90 10.56 4.99 -0.34
C HIS A 90 10.97 6.11 -1.27
N PHE A 91 11.77 7.05 -0.77
CA PHE A 91 12.45 8.05 -1.58
C PHE A 91 13.77 7.46 -2.03
N VAL A 92 13.89 7.21 -3.33
CA VAL A 92 15.05 6.56 -3.92
C VAL A 92 15.69 7.44 -4.98
N LYS A 93 16.96 7.19 -5.29
CA LYS A 93 17.63 7.85 -6.42
C LYS A 93 16.91 7.54 -7.72
N GLU A 94 16.76 8.54 -8.57
CA GLU A 94 16.15 8.31 -9.89
C GLU A 94 16.94 7.28 -10.70
N GLY A 95 16.22 6.39 -11.38
CA GLY A 95 16.78 5.37 -12.26
C GLY A 95 17.52 4.22 -11.56
N CYS A 96 17.53 4.16 -10.22
CA CYS A 96 18.22 3.07 -9.51
C CYS A 96 17.52 1.72 -9.67
N VAL A 97 16.22 1.72 -9.99
CA VAL A 97 15.48 0.50 -10.29
C VAL A 97 14.47 0.81 -11.40
N LYS A 98 14.41 -0.04 -12.42
CA LYS A 98 13.46 0.08 -13.52
C LYS A 98 12.29 -0.87 -13.25
N PRO A 99 11.04 -0.40 -13.17
CA PRO A 99 9.90 -1.28 -12.93
C PRO A 99 9.71 -2.20 -14.15
N GLY A 100 9.43 -3.48 -13.89
CA GLY A 100 9.14 -4.45 -14.96
C GLY A 100 7.85 -4.15 -15.73
N SER A 101 6.92 -3.40 -15.12
CA SER A 101 5.72 -2.88 -15.78
C SER A 101 5.22 -1.63 -15.05
N TYR A 102 4.72 -0.66 -15.79
CA TYR A 102 4.04 0.52 -15.23
C TYR A 102 2.53 0.26 -15.16
N SER A 103 1.89 0.59 -14.04
CA SER A 103 0.44 0.44 -13.84
C SER A 103 -0.39 1.26 -14.85
N ASP A 104 0.21 2.35 -15.35
CA ASP A 104 -0.45 3.32 -16.22
C ASP A 104 -0.09 3.13 -17.70
N SER A 105 0.62 2.05 -18.04
CA SER A 105 0.86 1.70 -19.44
C SER A 105 -0.48 1.32 -20.09
N THR A 106 -0.99 2.21 -20.95
CA THR A 106 -2.17 1.97 -21.81
C THR A 106 -1.91 0.87 -22.84
N THR A 107 -0.65 0.47 -23.03
CA THR A 107 -0.24 -0.54 -23.99
C THR A 107 -0.24 -1.92 -23.32
N THR A 108 -1.34 -2.63 -23.48
CA THR A 108 -1.55 -4.04 -23.11
C THR A 108 -0.63 -5.04 -23.82
N GLN A 109 0.31 -4.59 -24.65
CA GLN A 109 1.13 -5.45 -25.51
C GLN A 109 2.55 -5.76 -24.99
N THR A 110 3.05 -5.12 -23.93
CA THR A 110 4.45 -5.33 -23.50
C THR A 110 4.62 -6.31 -22.33
N ALA A 111 3.57 -6.60 -21.56
CA ALA A 111 3.68 -7.47 -20.38
C ALA A 111 4.08 -8.93 -20.70
N LYS A 112 3.87 -9.41 -21.94
CA LYS A 112 4.26 -10.77 -22.35
C LYS A 112 5.73 -10.89 -22.78
N ASN A 113 6.38 -9.79 -23.19
CA ASN A 113 7.77 -9.83 -23.66
C ASN A 113 8.78 -9.51 -22.56
N ASP A 114 8.37 -8.84 -21.48
CA ASP A 114 9.30 -8.43 -20.41
C ASP A 114 9.50 -9.48 -19.31
N LEU A 115 8.70 -10.57 -19.31
CA LEU A 115 8.88 -11.73 -18.42
C LEU A 115 10.13 -12.58 -18.77
N HIS A 116 10.76 -12.34 -19.93
CA HIS A 116 11.92 -13.09 -20.41
C HIS A 116 13.22 -12.27 -20.45
N ARG A 117 13.24 -11.08 -19.82
CA ARG A 117 14.49 -10.31 -19.72
C ARG A 117 15.30 -10.84 -18.54
N SER A 118 16.23 -11.74 -18.88
CA SER A 118 17.22 -12.36 -18.02
C SER A 118 17.85 -11.37 -17.03
N SER A 119 17.88 -11.82 -15.78
CA SER A 119 18.20 -11.15 -14.53
C SER A 119 19.65 -10.68 -14.34
N ASP A 120 20.53 -10.70 -15.35
CA ASP A 120 21.95 -10.97 -15.05
C ASP A 120 23.02 -9.98 -15.56
N GLU A 121 22.71 -8.84 -16.22
CA GLU A 121 23.80 -7.96 -16.72
C GLU A 121 23.80 -6.48 -16.28
N ASP A 122 22.75 -5.93 -15.64
CA ASP A 122 22.72 -4.51 -15.21
C ASP A 122 22.60 -4.30 -13.68
N THR A 123 22.57 -5.37 -12.88
CA THR A 123 22.33 -5.30 -11.42
C THR A 123 23.57 -5.15 -10.56
N LYS A 124 24.76 -4.94 -11.15
CA LYS A 124 26.04 -4.94 -10.42
C LYS A 124 26.53 -3.60 -9.89
N ASP A 125 25.77 -2.50 -10.01
CA ASP A 125 26.20 -1.21 -9.46
C ASP A 125 25.04 -0.35 -8.91
N CYS A 126 24.15 -0.96 -8.14
CA CYS A 126 23.22 -0.23 -7.28
C CYS A 126 23.44 -0.61 -5.82
N ASP A 127 24.64 -0.28 -5.30
CA ASP A 127 24.89 -0.13 -3.87
C ASP A 127 23.63 0.44 -3.20
N GLU A 128 22.90 -0.44 -2.50
CA GLU A 128 21.73 -0.12 -1.67
C GLU A 128 20.83 1.01 -2.23
N ALA A 129 20.39 0.91 -3.50
CA ALA A 129 19.41 1.79 -4.16
C ALA A 129 19.23 3.18 -3.50
N VAL A 130 20.30 4.00 -3.47
CA VAL A 130 20.49 5.20 -2.59
C VAL A 130 19.18 5.71 -1.97
N LEU A 131 18.83 5.15 -0.80
CA LEU A 131 17.60 5.41 -0.08
C LEU A 131 17.73 6.72 0.71
N TYR A 132 16.90 7.71 0.40
CA TYR A 132 16.91 9.00 1.10
C TYR A 132 16.01 9.00 2.32
N ALA A 133 14.80 8.47 2.19
CA ALA A 133 13.81 8.44 3.26
C ALA A 133 12.83 7.28 3.07
N VAL A 134 12.27 6.82 4.18
CA VAL A 134 11.16 5.86 4.21
C VAL A 134 10.02 6.50 4.96
N VAL A 135 8.82 6.44 4.42
CA VAL A 135 7.63 6.95 5.08
C VAL A 135 6.53 5.90 5.07
N VAL A 136 5.96 5.66 6.23
CA VAL A 136 4.79 4.80 6.40
C VAL A 136 3.56 5.70 6.59
N SER A 137 2.52 5.41 5.83
CA SER A 137 1.22 6.09 5.91
C SER A 137 0.14 5.13 6.40
N LYS A 138 -0.55 5.52 7.46
CA LYS A 138 -1.70 4.79 8.00
C LYS A 138 -2.99 5.39 7.44
N VAL A 139 -3.70 4.66 6.58
CA VAL A 139 -4.91 5.15 5.91
C VAL A 139 -6.11 4.29 6.23
N VAL A 140 -7.30 4.90 6.28
CA VAL A 140 -8.58 4.21 6.45
C VAL A 140 -9.43 4.42 5.21
N PHE A 141 -10.07 3.37 4.71
CA PHE A 141 -11.01 3.46 3.61
C PHE A 141 -12.39 3.90 4.11
N LYS A 142 -13.04 4.77 3.33
CA LYS A 142 -14.24 5.48 3.71
C LYS A 142 -15.26 5.50 2.59
N GLU A 143 -16.53 5.37 2.99
CA GLU A 143 -17.70 5.64 2.18
C GLU A 143 -18.51 6.72 2.93
N GLY A 144 -18.29 7.98 2.56
CA GLY A 144 -18.78 9.10 3.38
C GLY A 144 -18.22 9.04 4.81
N ARG A 145 -19.09 8.84 5.81
CA ARG A 145 -18.67 8.70 7.23
C ARG A 145 -18.40 7.25 7.65
N LYS A 146 -18.83 6.27 6.86
CA LYS A 146 -18.67 4.84 7.15
C LYS A 146 -17.24 4.40 6.87
N THR A 147 -16.67 3.61 7.77
CA THR A 147 -15.38 2.94 7.55
C THR A 147 -15.60 1.66 6.76
N ILE A 148 -14.80 1.45 5.72
CA ILE A 148 -14.79 0.21 4.93
C ILE A 148 -13.62 -0.64 5.42
N PRO A 149 -13.85 -1.88 5.92
CA PRO A 149 -12.78 -2.81 6.23
C PRO A 149 -11.94 -3.13 4.98
N PRO A 150 -10.59 -3.12 5.05
CA PRO A 150 -9.75 -3.38 3.89
C PRO A 150 -10.00 -4.74 3.23
N ALA A 151 -10.24 -5.80 4.02
CA ALA A 151 -10.54 -7.13 3.50
C ALA A 151 -11.78 -7.14 2.59
N VAL A 152 -12.89 -6.54 3.07
CA VAL A 152 -14.13 -6.39 2.31
C VAL A 152 -13.92 -5.56 1.04
N PHE A 153 -13.12 -4.51 1.14
CA PHE A 153 -12.82 -3.65 -0.01
C PHE A 153 -11.99 -4.38 -1.08
N PHE A 154 -10.97 -5.14 -0.70
CA PHE A 154 -10.15 -5.88 -1.65
C PHE A 154 -10.90 -7.07 -2.28
N GLU A 155 -11.72 -7.77 -1.50
CA GLU A 155 -12.63 -8.82 -1.98
C GLU A 155 -13.62 -8.28 -3.02
N SER A 156 -14.05 -7.02 -2.89
CA SER A 156 -14.99 -6.42 -3.84
C SER A 156 -14.41 -6.20 -5.24
N GLY A 157 -13.08 -6.12 -5.39
CA GLY A 157 -12.43 -5.86 -6.67
C GLY A 157 -11.46 -6.93 -7.09
N ASP A 158 -11.71 -8.18 -6.68
CA ASP A 158 -10.93 -9.37 -7.06
C ASP A 158 -9.42 -9.25 -6.79
N LEU A 159 -9.02 -8.43 -5.79
CA LEU A 159 -7.62 -8.28 -5.39
C LEU A 159 -7.18 -9.34 -4.37
N LEU A 160 -8.12 -10.08 -3.80
CA LEU A 160 -7.85 -11.23 -2.96
C LEU A 160 -8.41 -12.47 -3.66
N PRO A 161 -7.64 -13.58 -3.72
CA PRO A 161 -8.18 -14.85 -4.20
C PRO A 161 -9.38 -15.29 -3.36
N GLU A 162 -10.31 -16.00 -3.97
CA GLU A 162 -11.46 -16.58 -3.26
C GLU A 162 -10.99 -17.43 -2.08
N ARG A 163 -11.70 -17.35 -0.95
CA ARG A 163 -11.37 -18.14 0.23
C ARG A 163 -11.81 -19.59 0.00
N GLU A 164 -10.95 -20.53 0.36
CA GLU A 164 -11.22 -21.97 0.20
C GLU A 164 -12.52 -22.40 0.92
N ASP A 165 -12.88 -21.72 2.01
CA ASP A 165 -14.10 -21.98 2.81
C ASP A 165 -15.41 -21.71 2.04
N GLU A 166 -15.40 -20.80 1.06
CA GLU A 166 -16.60 -20.45 0.27
C GLU A 166 -16.85 -21.44 -0.88
N VAL A 167 -15.81 -22.11 -1.35
CA VAL A 167 -15.89 -23.15 -2.41
C VAL A 167 -16.70 -24.35 -1.93
N ALA A 168 -16.74 -24.61 -0.62
CA ALA A 168 -17.49 -25.70 -0.02
C ALA A 168 -19.01 -25.42 0.12
N SER A 169 -19.46 -24.17 -0.03
CA SER A 169 -20.87 -23.79 0.18
C SER A 169 -21.64 -23.45 -1.11
N GLY A 170 -20.99 -23.47 -2.28
CA GLY A 170 -21.63 -23.26 -3.59
C GLY A 170 -22.18 -24.56 -4.17
N GLY A 171 -23.51 -24.75 -4.08
CA GLY A 171 -24.22 -25.96 -4.49
C GLY A 171 -24.14 -26.36 -5.97
N GLU A 172 -24.44 -27.64 -6.17
CA GLU A 172 -24.54 -28.44 -7.39
C GLU A 172 -25.01 -27.72 -8.67
N HIS A 173 -24.10 -27.50 -9.62
CA HIS A 173 -24.44 -27.57 -11.05
C HIS A 173 -23.24 -27.95 -11.94
N ASN A 174 -23.47 -28.98 -12.78
CA ASN A 174 -22.67 -29.54 -13.87
C ASN A 174 -21.32 -30.25 -13.59
N ARG A 175 -21.35 -31.57 -13.80
CA ARG A 175 -20.24 -32.55 -13.72
C ARG A 175 -19.36 -32.56 -14.98
N LEU A 176 -18.78 -31.43 -15.41
CA LEU A 176 -17.76 -31.42 -16.47
C LEU A 176 -16.48 -30.58 -16.18
N ASP A 177 -16.33 -29.96 -15.01
CA ASP A 177 -15.24 -29.01 -14.72
C ASP A 177 -14.26 -29.45 -13.61
N THR A 178 -14.07 -30.76 -13.40
CA THR A 178 -13.26 -31.24 -12.25
C THR A 178 -11.76 -31.02 -12.42
N VAL A 179 -11.23 -30.93 -13.65
CA VAL A 179 -9.79 -30.82 -13.90
C VAL A 179 -9.29 -29.36 -13.79
N ASP A 180 -10.07 -28.39 -14.28
CA ASP A 180 -9.70 -26.97 -14.22
C ASP A 180 -9.83 -26.38 -12.81
N LYS A 181 -10.76 -26.92 -11.99
CA LYS A 181 -10.93 -26.51 -10.58
C LYS A 181 -9.77 -26.94 -9.68
N GLU A 182 -9.16 -28.11 -9.90
CA GLU A 182 -8.00 -28.56 -9.11
C GLU A 182 -6.74 -27.72 -9.38
N MET A 183 -6.48 -27.35 -10.64
CA MET A 183 -5.39 -26.41 -10.98
C MET A 183 -5.65 -25.00 -10.44
N GLY A 184 -6.89 -24.51 -10.52
CA GLY A 184 -7.30 -23.21 -9.98
C GLY A 184 -7.18 -23.13 -8.45
N GLY A 185 -7.58 -24.18 -7.73
CA GLY A 185 -7.47 -24.27 -6.28
C GLY A 185 -6.02 -24.21 -5.79
N ASN A 186 -5.10 -24.96 -6.44
CA ASN A 186 -3.67 -24.93 -6.11
C ASN A 186 -3.05 -23.54 -6.36
N ASN A 187 -3.45 -22.85 -7.43
CA ASN A 187 -2.96 -21.51 -7.73
C ASN A 187 -3.47 -20.46 -6.74
N ASN A 188 -4.75 -20.52 -6.34
CA ASN A 188 -5.32 -19.63 -5.34
C ASN A 188 -4.69 -19.84 -3.96
N SER A 189 -4.45 -21.10 -3.57
CA SER A 189 -3.78 -21.44 -2.31
C SER A 189 -2.35 -20.86 -2.27
N ARG A 190 -1.57 -21.06 -3.34
CA ARG A 190 -0.23 -20.46 -3.50
C ARG A 190 -0.25 -18.93 -3.46
N LEU A 191 -1.26 -18.32 -4.05
CA LEU A 191 -1.41 -16.86 -4.03
C LEU A 191 -1.75 -16.36 -2.62
N TRP A 192 -2.63 -17.06 -1.89
CA TRP A 192 -2.91 -16.79 -0.49
C TRP A 192 -1.66 -16.92 0.39
N GLU A 193 -0.86 -17.97 0.19
CA GLU A 193 0.42 -18.13 0.89
C GLU A 193 1.38 -16.96 0.60
N ALA A 194 1.49 -16.52 -0.65
CA ALA A 194 2.33 -15.39 -1.03
C ALA A 194 1.83 -14.08 -0.39
N ILE A 195 0.53 -13.83 -0.42
CA ILE A 195 -0.10 -12.66 0.22
C ILE A 195 0.14 -12.69 1.74
N ASN A 196 -0.11 -13.81 2.39
CA ASN A 196 0.06 -13.96 3.83
C ASN A 196 1.53 -13.83 4.24
N ARG A 197 2.46 -14.31 3.42
CA ARG A 197 3.89 -14.12 3.62
C ARG A 197 4.28 -12.65 3.57
N GLU A 198 3.87 -11.92 2.54
CA GLU A 198 4.17 -10.48 2.44
C GLU A 198 3.46 -9.66 3.52
N LYS A 199 2.20 -10.00 3.85
CA LYS A 199 1.46 -9.39 4.96
C LYS A 199 2.17 -9.62 6.29
N SER A 200 2.72 -10.81 6.54
CA SER A 200 3.48 -11.12 7.75
C SER A 200 4.78 -10.32 7.84
N ARG A 201 5.49 -10.12 6.72
CA ARG A 201 6.69 -9.25 6.67
C ARG A 201 6.34 -7.80 7.01
N GLY A 202 5.25 -7.29 6.46
CA GLY A 202 4.76 -5.94 6.77
C GLY A 202 4.32 -5.79 8.23
N ARG A 203 3.67 -6.82 8.78
CA ARG A 203 3.13 -6.83 10.15
C ARG A 203 4.16 -6.48 11.21
N THR A 204 5.33 -7.13 11.21
CA THR A 204 6.39 -6.87 12.21
C THR A 204 6.85 -5.41 12.21
N THR A 205 6.96 -4.81 11.01
CA THR A 205 7.34 -3.41 10.86
C THR A 205 6.24 -2.49 11.39
N MET A 206 4.98 -2.82 11.10
CA MET A 206 3.83 -2.03 11.56
C MET A 206 3.59 -2.14 13.06
N GLU A 207 3.79 -3.31 13.68
CA GLU A 207 3.70 -3.47 15.13
C GLU A 207 4.72 -2.58 15.86
N SER A 208 5.93 -2.46 15.31
CA SER A 208 6.95 -1.56 15.85
C SER A 208 6.55 -0.08 15.75
N ILE A 209 5.91 0.32 14.64
CA ILE A 209 5.42 1.70 14.45
C ILE A 209 4.19 1.98 15.33
N GLN A 210 3.28 1.02 15.45
CA GLN A 210 2.12 1.14 16.32
C GLN A 210 2.54 1.32 17.78
N GLY A 211 3.55 0.58 18.24
CA GLY A 211 4.12 0.78 19.58
C GLY A 211 4.68 2.19 19.81
N LEU A 212 5.22 2.84 18.76
CA LEU A 212 5.64 4.24 18.84
C LEU A 212 4.43 5.19 18.97
N GLU A 213 3.34 4.94 18.23
CA GLU A 213 2.10 5.72 18.36
C GLU A 213 1.47 5.57 19.76
N ASP A 214 1.48 4.36 20.32
CA ASP A 214 0.94 4.09 21.65
C ASP A 214 1.75 4.81 22.75
N GLY A 215 3.01 5.13 22.47
CA GLY A 215 3.87 5.97 23.30
C GLY A 215 3.33 7.38 23.56
N VAL A 216 2.32 7.86 22.81
CA VAL A 216 1.60 9.10 23.13
C VAL A 216 1.00 9.06 24.55
N GLY A 217 0.63 7.87 25.04
CA GLY A 217 0.16 7.68 26.42
C GLY A 217 1.22 7.92 27.50
N LEU A 218 2.50 8.01 27.15
CA LEU A 218 3.59 8.35 28.07
C LEU A 218 3.62 9.83 28.46
N PHE A 219 2.84 10.67 27.78
CA PHE A 219 2.71 12.07 28.13
C PHE A 219 1.76 12.24 29.32
N ASP A 220 2.35 12.26 30.53
CA ASP A 220 1.63 12.59 31.75
C ASP A 220 1.51 14.11 31.91
N LYS A 221 0.27 14.61 31.95
CA LYS A 221 -0.04 16.05 32.09
C LYS A 221 0.14 16.55 33.52
N ASP A 222 0.16 15.64 34.49
CA ASP A 222 0.18 15.95 35.92
C ASP A 222 1.60 15.88 36.50
N VAL A 223 2.57 15.43 35.71
CA VAL A 223 3.99 15.49 36.08
C VAL A 223 4.49 16.93 35.95
N GLN A 224 4.92 17.51 37.07
CA GLN A 224 5.65 18.78 37.05
C GLN A 224 7.00 18.58 36.36
N PHE A 225 7.03 18.78 35.04
CA PHE A 225 8.28 18.92 34.32
C PHE A 225 8.99 20.18 34.82
N ALA A 226 10.15 20.02 35.46
CA ALA A 226 11.02 21.12 35.83
C ALA A 226 11.61 21.76 34.57
N PHE A 227 10.85 22.66 33.93
CA PHE A 227 11.40 23.52 32.90
C PHE A 227 12.24 24.61 33.56
N ARG A 228 13.56 24.54 33.37
CA ARG A 228 14.42 25.71 33.57
C ARG A 228 14.09 26.70 32.44
N ARG A 229 13.36 27.78 32.76
CA ARG A 229 13.26 28.94 31.87
C ARG A 229 14.68 29.48 31.67
N TYR A 230 15.14 29.43 30.42
CA TYR A 230 16.24 30.28 29.94
C TYR A 230 15.63 31.53 29.32
#